data_AF-A0A7J7TWI8-F1
#
_entry.id   AF-A0A7J7TWI8-F1
#
_cell.length_a   1.000
_cell.length_b   1.000
_cell.length_c   1.000
_cell.angle_alpha   90.00
_cell.angle_beta   90.00
_cell.angle_gamma   90.00
#
_symmetry.space_group_name_H-M   'P 1'
#
loop_
_entity.id
_entity.type
_entity.pdbx_description
1 polymer ?
#
loop_
_entity_poly.entity_id
_entity_poly.type
_entity_poly.pdbx_seq_one_letter_code
_entity_poly.pdbx_strand_id
1 'polypeptide(L)'
;MATKCGSCGPGYPSPLEAMKGPREEIVYLPCIYRNTGIEAPDYLATVDVDPKSPQYCQVIHRLPVPHLKDELHHSGWNTCSSCFGDRSKARSKLVLPSLISSRVYVVDVGTEPRAPKLHKACH
;
A
#
# COMPACT_ATOMS: atom_id res chain seq x y z
N MET A 1 -17.98 12.12 -7.50
CA MET A 1 -16.53 12.37 -7.67
C MET A 1 -16.03 13.02 -6.41
N ALA A 2 -15.10 12.42 -5.68
CA ALA A 2 -14.43 13.13 -4.60
C ALA A 2 -13.70 14.32 -5.23
N THR A 3 -14.12 15.52 -4.86
CA THR A 3 -13.51 16.77 -5.28
C THR A 3 -12.04 16.69 -4.91
N LYS A 4 -11.17 16.50 -5.91
CA LYS A 4 -9.73 16.77 -5.78
C LYS A 4 -9.63 18.26 -5.48
N CYS A 5 -9.68 18.62 -4.21
CA CYS A 5 -9.31 19.96 -3.81
C CYS A 5 -7.80 20.06 -4.10
N GLY A 6 -7.43 20.79 -5.14
CA GLY A 6 -6.03 20.98 -5.57
C GLY A 6 -5.18 21.74 -4.55
N SER A 7 -5.69 21.91 -3.34
CA SER A 7 -5.21 22.80 -2.28
C SER A 7 -5.16 22.12 -0.90
N CYS A 8 -5.47 20.84 -0.78
CA CYS A 8 -5.44 20.10 0.48
C CYS A 8 -4.38 18.99 0.46
N GLY A 9 -3.69 18.81 1.59
CA GLY A 9 -2.84 17.65 1.86
C GLY A 9 -3.61 16.31 1.82
N PRO A 10 -2.96 15.17 2.04
CA PRO A 10 -3.57 13.86 1.83
C PRO A 10 -4.71 13.58 2.83
N GLY A 11 -5.74 12.86 2.36
CA GLY A 11 -6.83 12.37 3.20
C GLY A 11 -7.99 13.36 3.36
N TYR A 12 -8.63 13.33 4.54
CA TYR A 12 -9.89 14.00 4.83
C TYR A 12 -9.84 14.70 6.19
N PRO A 13 -10.58 15.81 6.40
CA PRO A 13 -10.52 16.58 7.65
C PRO A 13 -11.23 15.89 8.83
N SER A 14 -12.12 14.92 8.56
CA SER A 14 -12.87 14.21 9.59
C SER A 14 -13.28 12.81 9.12
N PRO A 15 -13.68 11.91 10.04
CA PRO A 15 -14.24 10.60 9.67
C PRO A 15 -15.49 10.71 8.78
N LEU A 16 -16.39 11.66 9.04
CA LEU A 16 -17.61 11.84 8.26
C LEU A 16 -17.31 12.24 6.80
N GLU A 17 -16.30 13.08 6.59
CA GLU A 17 -15.84 13.42 5.23
C GLU A 17 -15.13 12.24 4.56
N ALA A 18 -14.38 11.43 5.31
CA ALA A 18 -13.75 10.22 4.77
C ALA A 18 -14.78 9.21 4.26
N MET A 19 -15.93 9.07 4.93
CA MET A 19 -17.02 8.19 4.50
C MET A 19 -17.66 8.62 3.16
N LYS A 20 -17.52 9.89 2.77
CA LYS A 20 -17.99 10.43 1.47
C LYS A 20 -16.94 10.27 0.36
N GLY A 21 -15.76 9.74 0.69
CA GLY A 21 -14.67 9.49 -0.24
C GLY A 21 -15.08 8.53 -1.37
N PRO A 22 -14.29 8.47 -2.45
CA PRO A 22 -14.52 7.48 -3.50
C PRO A 22 -14.27 6.08 -2.92
N ARG A 23 -14.99 5.08 -3.44
CA ARG A 23 -14.67 3.67 -3.14
C ARG A 23 -13.29 3.35 -3.69
N GLU A 24 -12.57 2.50 -2.97
CA GLU A 24 -11.30 1.94 -3.40
C GLU A 24 -11.45 1.10 -4.67
N GLU A 25 -10.45 1.17 -5.55
CA GLU A 25 -10.39 0.37 -6.78
C GLU A 25 -9.30 -0.72 -6.70
N ILE A 26 -8.37 -0.59 -5.75
CA ILE A 26 -7.30 -1.57 -5.50
C ILE A 26 -7.04 -1.74 -4.00
N VAL A 27 -6.53 -2.91 -3.61
CA VAL A 27 -6.07 -3.22 -2.25
C VAL A 27 -4.66 -3.80 -2.29
N TYR A 28 -3.81 -3.39 -1.35
CA TYR A 28 -2.49 -3.95 -1.16
C TYR A 28 -2.48 -4.92 0.01
N LEU A 29 -1.99 -6.16 -0.20
CA LEU A 29 -2.00 -7.22 0.81
C LEU A 29 -0.59 -7.78 0.99
N PRO A 30 -0.02 -7.74 2.22
CA PRO A 30 1.13 -8.56 2.55
C PRO A 30 0.80 -10.04 2.39
N CYS A 31 1.67 -10.80 1.72
CA CYS A 31 1.52 -12.23 1.53
C CYS A 31 2.80 -12.92 2.01
N ILE A 32 2.61 -13.88 2.92
CA ILE A 32 3.67 -14.46 3.74
C ILE A 32 3.90 -15.91 3.33
N TYR A 33 5.15 -16.27 3.05
CA TYR A 33 5.55 -17.67 2.84
C TYR A 33 6.18 -18.31 4.08
N ARG A 34 6.54 -17.53 5.10
CA ARG A 34 7.09 -18.08 6.34
C ARG A 34 6.15 -19.16 6.91
N ASN A 35 6.75 -20.27 7.34
CA ASN A 35 6.06 -21.42 7.93
C ASN A 35 5.09 -22.16 6.99
N THR A 36 5.16 -21.92 5.67
CA THR A 36 4.36 -22.67 4.67
C THR A 36 5.12 -23.84 4.02
N GLY A 37 6.44 -23.93 4.24
CA GLY A 37 7.32 -24.88 3.54
C GLY A 37 7.81 -24.38 2.16
N ILE A 38 7.31 -23.24 1.68
CA ILE A 38 7.74 -22.62 0.43
C ILE A 38 8.97 -21.74 0.69
N GLU A 39 10.07 -22.01 -0.03
CA GLU A 39 11.30 -21.21 0.04
C GLU A 39 11.26 -20.05 -0.98
N ALA A 40 10.47 -19.04 -0.68
CA ALA A 40 10.35 -17.83 -1.49
C ALA A 40 10.24 -16.59 -0.59
N PRO A 41 10.63 -15.40 -1.08
CA PRO A 41 10.43 -14.18 -0.32
C PRO A 41 8.93 -13.86 -0.21
N ASP A 42 8.56 -13.24 0.90
CA ASP A 42 7.24 -12.64 1.03
C ASP A 42 7.02 -11.59 -0.08
N TYR A 43 5.77 -11.21 -0.33
CA TYR A 43 5.48 -10.23 -1.38
C TYR A 43 4.28 -9.36 -1.02
N LEU A 44 4.20 -8.20 -1.66
CA LEU A 44 3.01 -7.35 -1.64
C LEU A 44 2.15 -7.67 -2.86
N ALA A 45 0.96 -8.23 -2.66
CA ALA A 45 -0.04 -8.37 -3.70
C ALA A 45 -0.77 -7.03 -3.92
N THR A 46 -1.05 -6.70 -5.18
CA THR A 46 -2.03 -5.68 -5.55
C THR A 46 -3.24 -6.40 -6.14
N VAL A 47 -4.41 -6.20 -5.53
CA VAL A 47 -5.67 -6.81 -5.93
C VAL A 47 -6.57 -5.75 -6.51
N ASP A 48 -7.18 -6.01 -7.66
CA ASP A 48 -8.22 -5.16 -8.23
C ASP A 48 -9.56 -5.45 -7.55
N VAL A 49 -10.18 -4.41 -7.01
CA VAL A 49 -11.46 -4.49 -6.30
C VAL A 49 -12.52 -3.57 -6.92
N ASP A 50 -12.28 -3.00 -8.10
CA ASP A 50 -13.33 -2.30 -8.85
C ASP A 50 -14.26 -3.31 -9.54
N PRO A 51 -15.57 -3.36 -9.18
CA PRO A 51 -16.52 -4.28 -9.82
C PRO A 51 -16.72 -4.07 -11.33
N LYS A 52 -16.26 -2.93 -11.87
CA LYS A 52 -16.33 -2.63 -13.31
C LYS A 52 -15.08 -3.09 -14.06
N SER A 53 -14.01 -3.46 -13.35
CA SER A 53 -12.78 -3.92 -13.97
C SER A 53 -12.94 -5.34 -14.53
N PRO A 54 -12.42 -5.65 -15.73
CA PRO A 54 -12.35 -7.03 -16.21
C PRO A 54 -11.43 -7.92 -15.35
N GLN A 55 -10.62 -7.32 -14.47
CA GLN A 55 -9.73 -8.00 -13.53
C GLN A 55 -10.29 -8.00 -12.09
N TYR A 56 -11.56 -7.65 -11.89
CA TYR A 56 -12.19 -7.64 -10.56
C TYR A 56 -11.95 -8.94 -9.78
N CYS A 57 -11.59 -8.82 -8.51
CA CYS A 57 -11.22 -9.91 -7.61
C CYS A 57 -9.98 -10.73 -8.01
N GLN A 58 -9.07 -10.15 -8.82
CA GLN A 58 -7.83 -10.80 -9.21
C GLN A 58 -6.59 -10.11 -8.60
N VAL A 59 -5.54 -10.89 -8.36
CA VAL A 59 -4.21 -10.35 -8.08
C VAL A 59 -3.60 -9.85 -9.38
N ILE A 60 -3.54 -8.54 -9.55
CA ILE A 60 -3.05 -7.88 -10.77
C ILE A 60 -1.54 -7.61 -10.76
N HIS A 61 -0.92 -7.62 -9.59
CA HIS A 61 0.53 -7.46 -9.45
C HIS A 61 1.06 -8.13 -8.19
N ARG A 62 2.29 -8.64 -8.24
CA ARG A 62 3.03 -9.21 -7.10
C ARG A 62 4.41 -8.57 -7.05
N LEU A 63 4.70 -7.87 -5.95
CA LEU A 63 6.02 -7.31 -5.68
C LEU A 63 6.73 -8.15 -4.61
N PRO A 64 7.60 -9.11 -4.98
CA PRO A 64 8.42 -9.82 -4.00
C PRO A 64 9.40 -8.88 -3.31
N VAL A 65 9.59 -9.06 -2.00
CA VAL A 65 10.68 -8.39 -1.28
C VAL A 65 12.01 -9.11 -1.55
N PRO A 66 13.17 -8.43 -1.41
CA PRO A 66 14.44 -9.00 -1.81
C PRO A 66 14.98 -10.11 -0.88
N HIS A 67 14.43 -10.28 0.33
CA HIS A 67 14.97 -11.20 1.32
C HIS A 67 13.97 -12.30 1.71
N LEU A 68 14.52 -13.46 2.07
CA LEU A 68 13.77 -14.57 2.64
C LEU A 68 13.50 -14.35 4.13
N LYS A 69 12.45 -15.02 4.63
CA LYS A 69 12.15 -15.17 6.08
C LYS A 69 11.96 -13.82 6.80
N ASP A 70 11.26 -12.89 6.16
CA ASP A 70 10.91 -11.58 6.73
C ASP A 70 9.70 -11.64 7.67
N GLU A 71 8.59 -12.21 7.18
CA GLU A 71 7.24 -12.09 7.73
C GLU A 71 6.66 -10.67 7.60
N LEU A 72 6.26 -10.30 6.38
CA LEU A 72 5.50 -9.06 6.13
C LEU A 72 4.12 -9.17 6.79
N HIS A 73 3.94 -8.52 7.95
CA HIS A 73 2.74 -8.73 8.77
C HIS A 73 1.76 -7.55 8.70
N HIS A 74 2.22 -6.34 9.03
CA HIS A 74 1.44 -5.12 8.94
C HIS A 74 2.05 -4.15 7.93
N SER A 75 1.23 -3.23 7.42
CA SER A 75 1.69 -2.15 6.57
C SER A 75 0.93 -0.86 6.86
N GLY A 76 1.56 0.27 6.56
CA GLY A 76 0.98 1.59 6.78
C GLY A 76 1.41 2.58 5.71
N TRP A 77 0.67 3.67 5.59
CA TRP A 77 0.98 4.75 4.66
C TRP A 77 2.04 5.69 5.25
N ASN A 78 2.91 6.24 4.39
CA ASN A 78 3.87 7.27 4.82
C ASN A 78 3.18 8.54 5.32
N THR A 79 2.00 8.87 4.78
CA THR A 79 1.18 10.02 5.21
C THR A 79 -0.31 9.68 5.03
N CYS A 80 -1.16 10.22 5.91
CA CYS A 80 -2.60 9.97 5.90
C CYS A 80 -3.37 11.24 6.29
N SER A 81 -4.64 11.09 6.67
CA SER A 81 -5.52 12.22 7.04
C SER A 81 -4.99 13.07 8.20
N SER A 82 -4.03 12.56 9.01
CA SER A 82 -3.35 13.37 10.03
C SER A 82 -2.52 14.52 9.44
N CYS A 83 -2.19 14.45 8.14
CA CYS A 83 -1.54 15.52 7.39
C CYS A 83 -2.54 16.34 6.54
N PHE A 84 -3.84 16.27 6.83
CA PHE A 84 -4.83 17.04 6.09
C PHE A 84 -4.47 18.54 6.13
N GLY A 85 -4.52 19.19 4.96
CA GLY A 85 -4.13 20.60 4.80
C GLY A 85 -2.63 20.85 4.57
N ASP A 86 -1.74 19.89 4.87
CA ASP A 86 -0.30 20.02 4.55
C ASP A 86 0.00 19.59 3.11
N ARG A 87 0.16 20.59 2.24
CA ARG A 87 0.43 20.40 0.81
C ARG A 87 1.82 19.84 0.50
N SER A 88 2.74 19.88 1.46
CA SER A 88 4.08 19.31 1.30
C SER A 88 4.09 17.79 1.38
N LYS A 89 2.97 17.18 1.77
CA LYS A 89 2.83 15.74 2.01
C LYS A 89 2.05 15.07 0.89
N ALA A 90 2.42 13.82 0.60
CA ALA A 90 1.72 12.97 -0.36
C ALA A 90 1.64 11.53 0.14
N ARG A 91 0.43 10.96 0.11
CA ARG A 91 0.19 9.53 0.34
C ARG A 91 0.62 8.77 -0.92
N SER A 92 1.89 8.41 -0.96
CA SER A 92 2.56 7.86 -2.15
C SER A 92 3.43 6.65 -1.85
N LYS A 93 3.62 6.30 -0.58
CA LYS A 93 4.45 5.17 -0.17
C LYS A 93 3.76 4.33 0.88
N LEU A 94 3.95 3.02 0.77
CA LEU A 94 3.67 2.07 1.84
C LEU A 94 4.95 1.74 2.59
N VAL A 95 4.82 1.63 3.91
CA VAL A 95 5.86 1.21 4.84
C VAL A 95 5.49 -0.18 5.34
N LEU A 96 6.34 -1.17 5.05
CA LEU A 96 6.13 -2.58 5.34
C LEU A 96 7.24 -3.06 6.28
N PRO A 97 7.06 -2.96 7.60
CA PRO A 97 7.95 -3.61 8.56
C PRO A 97 7.79 -5.14 8.49
N SER A 98 8.90 -5.84 8.61
CA SER A 98 8.98 -7.29 8.67
C SER A 98 9.11 -7.74 10.12
N LEU A 99 8.15 -8.55 10.59
CA LEU A 99 8.00 -8.87 12.01
C LEU A 99 9.23 -9.58 12.59
N ILE A 100 9.87 -10.46 11.82
CA ILE A 100 10.93 -11.31 12.35
C ILE A 100 12.32 -10.81 12.01
N SER A 101 12.52 -10.27 10.81
CA SER A 101 13.84 -9.77 10.41
C SER A 101 14.15 -8.36 10.89
N SER A 102 13.15 -7.63 11.39
CA SER A 102 13.21 -6.19 11.69
C SER A 102 13.51 -5.27 10.50
N ARG A 103 13.62 -5.81 9.27
CA ARG A 103 13.76 -4.99 8.07
C ARG A 103 12.51 -4.15 7.84
N VAL A 104 12.68 -3.00 7.20
CA VAL A 104 11.58 -2.15 6.76
C VAL A 104 11.69 -1.90 5.27
N TYR A 105 10.66 -2.28 4.53
CA TYR A 105 10.55 -1.98 3.11
C TYR A 105 9.66 -0.76 2.89
N VAL A 106 10.17 0.19 2.11
CA VAL A 106 9.39 1.32 1.61
C VAL A 106 9.06 1.02 0.16
N VAL A 107 7.77 0.99 -0.17
CA VAL A 107 7.25 0.69 -1.50
C VAL A 107 6.64 1.97 -2.07
N ASP A 108 7.04 2.33 -3.29
CA ASP A 108 6.42 3.41 -4.05
C ASP A 108 5.15 2.91 -4.74
N VAL A 109 4.04 3.56 -4.39
CA VAL A 109 2.71 3.34 -4.98
C VAL A 109 2.17 4.61 -5.64
N GLY A 110 2.90 5.72 -5.57
CA GLY A 110 2.49 7.00 -6.16
C GLY A 110 2.74 7.06 -7.66
N THR A 111 3.82 6.44 -8.15
CA THR A 111 4.16 6.44 -9.58
C THR A 111 3.24 5.54 -10.39
N GLU A 112 3.00 4.31 -9.93
CA GLU A 112 2.19 3.31 -10.62
C GLU A 112 1.42 2.46 -9.60
N PRO A 113 0.21 2.90 -9.16
CA PRO A 113 -0.51 2.24 -8.07
C PRO A 113 -0.85 0.77 -8.34
N ARG A 114 -1.11 0.41 -9.61
CA ARG A 114 -1.47 -0.96 -10.01
C ARG A 114 -0.26 -1.89 -10.16
N ALA A 115 0.97 -1.35 -10.21
CA ALA A 115 2.22 -2.10 -10.23
C ALA A 115 3.29 -1.43 -9.36
N PRO A 116 3.16 -1.51 -8.01
CA PRO A 116 4.08 -0.89 -7.07
C PRO A 116 5.53 -1.34 -7.23
N LYS A 117 6.48 -0.47 -6.85
CA LYS A 117 7.92 -0.75 -6.95
C LYS A 117 8.61 -0.55 -5.62
N LEU A 118 9.61 -1.38 -5.32
CA LEU A 118 10.42 -1.19 -4.12
C LEU A 118 11.19 0.13 -4.25
N HIS A 119 10.99 1.02 -3.26
CA HIS A 119 11.68 2.30 -3.20
C HIS A 119 12.96 2.22 -2.35
N LYS A 120 12.89 1.54 -1.21
CA LYS A 120 14.01 1.37 -0.29
C LYS A 120 13.83 0.13 0.58
N ALA A 121 14.94 -0.53 0.90
CA ALA A 121 15.03 -1.49 1.98
C ALA A 121 15.92 -0.91 3.09
N CYS A 122 15.45 -0.95 4.33
CA CYS A 122 16.18 -0.48 5.52
C CYS A 122 16.50 -1.68 6.42
N HIS A 123 17.66 -1.61 7.06
CA HIS A 123 18.13 -2.53 8.10
C HIS A 123 18.19 -1.82 9.44
#